data_AF-A0A261KQ77-F1
#
_entry.id   AF-A0A261KQ77-F1
#
_cell.length_a   1.000
_cell.length_b   1.000
_cell.length_c   1.000
_cell.angle_alpha   90.00
_cell.angle_beta   90.00
_cell.angle_gamma   90.00
#
_symmetry.space_group_name_H-M   'P 1'
#
loop_
_entity.id
_entity.type
_entity.pdbx_description
1 polymer ?
#
loop_
_entity_poly.entity_id
_entity_poly.type
_entity_poly.pdbx_seq_one_letter_code
_entity_poly.pdbx_strand_id
1 'polypeptide(L)'
;MDAQLVISLGGSATPESLPNLPGNPLVVKYAPQLELLQKVTLTITHAGLNTTLECLNNAVPMVAIPIALDQPGVAARIAWTGAGEAIPLKRLTVPRLRKAISQVLTQPSYKENALRLQEAIKRSGGVTRAADIIERAVLTGKPVLAENIK
;
A
#
# COMPACT_ATOMS: atom_id res chain seq x y z
N MET A 1 -16.35 11.68 9.87
CA MET A 1 -15.18 10.82 10.19
C MET A 1 -14.12 11.76 10.69
N ASP A 2 -13.57 11.51 11.87
CA ASP A 2 -12.51 12.34 12.44
C ASP A 2 -11.16 11.82 11.93
N ALA A 3 -10.61 12.47 10.91
CA ALA A 3 -9.36 12.07 10.28
C ALA A 3 -8.70 13.27 9.59
N GLN A 4 -7.37 13.38 9.71
CA GLN A 4 -6.59 14.31 8.89
C GLN A 4 -6.29 13.66 7.54
N LEU A 5 -6.71 14.31 6.45
CA LEU A 5 -6.40 13.87 5.09
C LEU A 5 -5.10 14.53 4.61
N VAL A 6 -4.23 13.72 4.01
CA VAL A 6 -3.04 14.16 3.27
C VAL A 6 -3.17 13.69 1.83
N ILE A 7 -3.01 14.60 0.86
CA ILE A 7 -3.13 14.32 -0.57
C ILE A 7 -1.79 14.62 -1.24
N SER A 8 -1.17 13.61 -1.84
CA SER A 8 0.02 13.77 -2.69
C SER A 8 -0.41 13.82 -4.15
N LEU A 9 -0.03 14.88 -4.87
CA LEU A 9 -0.44 15.11 -6.28
C LEU A 9 0.45 14.39 -7.30
N GLY A 10 1.56 13.79 -6.88
CA GLY A 10 2.46 13.04 -7.76
C GLY A 10 3.12 13.90 -8.84
N GLY A 11 3.22 15.22 -8.62
CA GLY A 11 3.89 16.15 -9.52
C GLY A 11 3.11 16.64 -10.75
N SER A 12 1.98 16.01 -11.09
CA SER A 12 1.16 16.38 -12.27
C SER A 12 0.29 17.62 -12.07
N ALA A 13 0.15 18.09 -10.84
CA ALA A 13 -0.60 19.29 -10.46
C ALA A 13 0.12 20.02 -9.31
N THR A 14 -0.30 21.25 -9.04
CA THR A 14 0.16 22.01 -7.86
C THR A 14 -0.99 22.18 -6.87
N PRO A 15 -0.74 22.32 -5.57
CA PRO A 15 -1.81 22.50 -4.58
C PRO A 15 -2.75 23.66 -4.91
N GLU A 16 -2.21 24.73 -5.50
CA GLU A 16 -2.94 25.95 -5.87
C GLU A 16 -3.89 25.74 -7.06
N SER A 17 -3.70 24.68 -7.86
CA SER A 17 -4.59 24.37 -8.98
C SER A 17 -5.88 23.67 -8.55
N LEU A 18 -6.00 23.27 -7.28
CA LEU A 18 -7.19 22.64 -6.73
C LEU A 18 -8.12 23.67 -6.08
N PRO A 19 -9.45 23.46 -6.14
CA PRO A 19 -10.38 24.28 -5.38
C PRO A 19 -10.18 24.07 -3.88
N ASN A 20 -10.70 25.00 -3.07
CA ASN A 20 -10.74 24.82 -1.62
C ASN A 20 -11.52 23.54 -1.28
N LEU A 21 -10.83 22.57 -0.71
CA LEU A 21 -11.41 21.28 -0.33
C LEU A 21 -11.97 21.35 1.10
N PRO A 22 -13.18 20.80 1.34
CA PRO A 22 -13.75 20.76 2.68
C PRO A 22 -12.88 19.91 3.62
N GLY A 23 -12.84 20.30 4.90
CA GLY A 23 -12.09 19.58 5.94
C GLY A 23 -10.58 19.86 5.96
N ASN A 24 -10.11 20.90 5.26
CA ASN A 24 -8.74 21.40 5.28
C ASN A 24 -7.66 20.29 5.13
N PRO A 25 -7.70 19.50 4.03
CA PRO A 25 -6.66 18.50 3.79
C PRO A 25 -5.29 19.15 3.58
N LEU A 26 -4.24 18.44 3.98
CA LEU A 26 -2.86 18.82 3.63
C LEU A 26 -2.58 18.34 2.20
N VAL A 27 -2.56 19.28 1.25
CA VAL A 27 -2.32 18.97 -0.16
C VAL A 27 -0.89 19.37 -0.53
N VAL A 28 -0.11 18.41 -1.03
CA VAL A 28 1.30 18.62 -1.38
C VAL A 28 1.61 18.04 -2.75
N LYS A 29 2.60 18.63 -3.45
CA LYS A 29 3.06 18.11 -4.73
C LYS A 29 3.64 16.70 -4.59
N TYR A 30 4.47 16.51 -3.57
CA TYR A 30 5.05 15.23 -3.15
C TYR A 30 5.04 15.16 -1.64
N ALA A 31 4.62 14.02 -1.10
CA ALA A 31 4.62 13.76 0.33
C ALA A 31 5.83 12.89 0.73
N PRO A 32 6.42 13.09 1.92
CA PRO A 32 7.41 12.18 2.48
C PRO A 32 6.71 10.88 2.91
N GLN A 33 6.44 10.01 1.94
CA GLN A 33 5.50 8.89 2.08
C GLN A 33 5.92 7.91 3.17
N LEU A 34 7.21 7.54 3.24
CA LEU A 34 7.70 6.59 4.22
C LEU A 34 7.55 7.11 5.66
N GLU A 35 7.86 8.38 5.88
CA GLU A 35 7.72 9.07 7.16
C GLU A 35 6.25 9.23 7.56
N LEU A 36 5.37 9.51 6.59
CA LEU A 36 3.94 9.58 6.82
C LEU A 36 3.35 8.22 7.17
N LEU A 37 3.76 7.14 6.48
CA LEU A 37 3.25 5.80 6.71
C LEU A 37 3.44 5.31 8.16
N GLN A 38 4.42 5.85 8.90
CA GLN A 38 4.60 5.59 10.33
C GLN A 38 3.46 6.14 11.21
N LYS A 39 2.68 7.09 10.69
CA LYS A 39 1.58 7.79 11.38
C LYS A 39 0.21 7.54 10.73
N VAL A 40 0.19 6.99 9.52
CA VAL A 40 -1.03 6.77 8.74
C VAL A 40 -1.81 5.58 9.27
N THR A 41 -3.12 5.75 9.42
CA THR A 41 -4.04 4.66 9.80
C THR A 41 -4.57 3.87 8.60
N LEU A 42 -4.71 4.52 7.44
CA LEU A 42 -5.22 3.94 6.20
C LEU A 42 -4.66 4.69 4.99
N THR A 43 -4.27 3.96 3.95
CA THR A 43 -3.85 4.57 2.66
C THR A 43 -4.87 4.31 1.57
N ILE A 44 -5.32 5.37 0.87
CA ILE A 44 -6.02 5.24 -0.40
C ILE A 44 -4.97 5.24 -1.51
N THR A 45 -4.92 4.19 -2.32
CA THR A 45 -3.86 3.98 -3.32
C THR A 45 -4.43 3.49 -4.63
N HIS A 46 -3.72 3.76 -5.72
CA HIS A 46 -4.00 3.17 -7.03
C HIS A 46 -3.49 1.71 -7.13
N ALA A 47 -3.00 1.12 -6.03
CA ALA A 47 -2.42 -0.23 -5.97
C ALA A 47 -1.12 -0.41 -6.77
N GLY A 48 -0.30 0.65 -6.89
CA GLY A 48 1.09 0.49 -7.32
C GLY A 48 1.85 -0.41 -6.35
N LEU A 49 2.68 -1.32 -6.88
CA LEU A 49 3.36 -2.35 -6.07
C LEU A 49 4.25 -1.74 -4.97
N ASN A 50 4.99 -0.68 -5.27
CA ASN A 50 5.90 -0.04 -4.30
C ASN A 50 5.12 0.53 -3.11
N THR A 51 4.14 1.41 -3.35
CA THR A 51 3.27 1.95 -2.29
C THR A 51 2.59 0.83 -1.50
N THR A 52 2.16 -0.23 -2.17
CA THR A 52 1.52 -1.38 -1.51
C THR A 52 2.49 -2.07 -0.54
N LEU A 53 3.72 -2.37 -0.98
CA LEU A 53 4.73 -2.98 -0.13
C LEU A 53 5.15 -2.05 1.01
N GLU A 54 5.27 -0.75 0.78
CA GLU A 54 5.59 0.23 1.81
C GLU A 54 4.49 0.34 2.87
N CYS A 55 3.21 0.31 2.46
CA CYS A 55 2.07 0.26 3.37
C CYS A 55 2.12 -1.01 4.22
N LEU A 56 2.29 -2.17 3.59
CA LEU A 56 2.36 -3.45 4.31
C LEU A 56 3.58 -3.53 5.24
N ASN A 57 4.72 -2.97 4.84
CA ASN A 57 5.91 -2.89 5.67
C ASN A 57 5.71 -1.97 6.90
N ASN A 58 4.74 -1.06 6.87
CA ASN A 58 4.32 -0.23 8.01
C ASN A 58 3.03 -0.74 8.67
N ALA A 59 2.54 -1.93 8.29
CA ALA A 59 1.27 -2.48 8.74
C ALA A 59 0.07 -1.54 8.53
N VAL A 60 0.08 -0.75 7.45
CA VAL A 60 -0.99 0.18 7.10
C VAL A 60 -1.96 -0.51 6.13
N PRO A 61 -3.24 -0.68 6.51
CA PRO A 61 -4.24 -1.23 5.60
C PRO A 61 -4.64 -0.22 4.52
N MET A 62 -5.25 -0.71 3.44
CA MET A 62 -5.42 0.07 2.20
C MET A 62 -6.86 0.07 1.68
N VAL A 63 -7.20 1.13 0.93
CA VAL A 63 -8.31 1.11 -0.04
C VAL A 63 -7.71 1.31 -1.43
N ALA A 64 -7.74 0.25 -2.24
CA ALA A 64 -7.16 0.19 -3.56
C ALA A 64 -8.17 0.59 -4.65
N ILE A 65 -7.78 1.53 -5.52
CA ILE A 65 -8.56 1.98 -6.68
C ILE A 65 -7.67 1.85 -7.93
N PRO A 66 -7.54 0.63 -8.50
CA PRO A 66 -6.61 0.38 -9.59
C PRO A 66 -7.04 1.08 -10.88
N ILE A 67 -6.06 1.60 -11.62
CA ILE A 67 -6.24 2.36 -12.87
C ILE A 67 -5.81 1.52 -14.08
N ALA A 68 -4.58 0.99 -14.10
CA ALA A 68 -4.03 0.29 -15.26
C ALA A 68 -2.91 -0.70 -14.91
N LEU A 69 -2.42 -1.43 -15.92
CA LEU A 69 -1.25 -2.33 -15.84
C LEU A 69 -1.43 -3.46 -14.80
N ASP A 70 -0.46 -3.60 -13.90
CA ASP A 70 -0.40 -4.60 -12.84
C ASP A 70 -1.31 -4.27 -11.65
N GLN A 71 -1.78 -3.02 -11.55
CA GLN A 71 -2.55 -2.51 -10.42
C GLN A 71 -3.82 -3.32 -10.11
N PRO A 72 -4.62 -3.81 -11.08
CA PRO A 72 -5.77 -4.67 -10.78
C PRO A 72 -5.37 -5.98 -10.11
N GLY A 73 -4.23 -6.57 -10.51
CA GLY A 73 -3.69 -7.78 -9.89
C GLY A 73 -3.21 -7.52 -8.46
N VAL A 74 -2.49 -6.41 -8.25
CA VAL A 74 -2.07 -5.98 -6.90
C VAL A 74 -3.29 -5.70 -6.02
N ALA A 75 -4.29 -4.97 -6.51
CA ALA A 75 -5.54 -4.70 -5.79
C ALA A 75 -6.31 -5.98 -5.42
N ALA A 76 -6.37 -6.96 -6.33
CA ALA A 76 -6.96 -8.25 -6.03
C ALA A 76 -6.22 -8.98 -4.90
N ARG A 77 -4.87 -8.89 -4.85
CA ARG A 77 -4.07 -9.45 -3.75
C ARG A 77 -4.28 -8.70 -2.44
N ILE A 78 -4.36 -7.37 -2.46
CA ILE A 78 -4.70 -6.57 -1.27
C ILE A 78 -6.02 -7.07 -0.66
N ALA A 79 -7.07 -7.18 -1.48
CA ALA A 79 -8.37 -7.68 -1.03
C ALA A 79 -8.30 -9.14 -0.55
N TRP A 80 -7.66 -10.02 -1.32
CA TRP A 80 -7.54 -11.45 -0.98
C TRP A 80 -6.80 -11.68 0.34
N THR A 81 -5.78 -10.87 0.65
CA THR A 81 -5.05 -10.98 1.92
C THR A 81 -5.82 -10.46 3.13
N GLY A 82 -6.94 -9.75 2.92
CA GLY A 82 -7.69 -9.09 3.98
C GLY A 82 -7.01 -7.84 4.53
N ALA A 83 -5.94 -7.33 3.90
CA ALA A 83 -5.24 -6.12 4.34
C ALA A 83 -5.81 -4.82 3.74
N GLY A 84 -6.88 -4.91 2.95
CA GLY A 84 -7.56 -3.75 2.41
C GLY A 84 -8.76 -4.09 1.56
N GLU A 85 -9.41 -3.06 1.05
CA GLU A 85 -10.53 -3.14 0.11
C GLU A 85 -10.07 -2.79 -1.31
N ALA A 86 -10.75 -3.33 -2.33
CA ALA A 86 -10.49 -3.00 -3.73
C ALA A 86 -11.77 -2.52 -4.43
N ILE A 87 -11.73 -1.30 -4.96
CA ILE A 87 -12.84 -0.70 -5.70
C ILE A 87 -12.38 -0.49 -7.15
N PRO A 88 -12.92 -1.25 -8.13
CA PRO A 88 -12.63 -0.98 -9.53
C PRO A 88 -12.99 0.46 -9.90
N LEU A 89 -12.14 1.17 -10.64
CA LEU A 89 -12.35 2.59 -10.98
C LEU A 89 -13.73 2.85 -11.61
N LYS A 90 -14.19 1.96 -12.51
CA LYS A 90 -15.53 2.01 -13.14
C LYS A 90 -16.70 1.93 -12.15
N ARG A 91 -16.44 1.46 -10.94
CA ARG A 91 -17.41 1.27 -9.87
C ARG A 91 -17.21 2.28 -8.73
N LEU A 92 -16.24 3.18 -8.84
CA LEU A 92 -15.96 4.18 -7.82
C LEU A 92 -17.11 5.17 -7.70
N THR A 93 -17.66 5.28 -6.50
CA THR A 93 -18.66 6.30 -6.14
C THR A 93 -18.38 6.77 -4.72
N VAL A 94 -18.84 7.98 -4.37
CA VAL A 94 -18.68 8.53 -3.01
C VAL A 94 -19.22 7.56 -1.94
N PRO A 95 -20.42 6.96 -2.06
CA PRO A 95 -20.92 5.99 -1.08
C PRO A 95 -20.04 4.75 -0.94
N ARG A 96 -19.51 4.22 -2.06
CA ARG A 96 -18.65 3.02 -2.04
C ARG A 96 -17.31 3.31 -1.40
N LEU A 97 -16.69 4.44 -1.74
CA LEU A 97 -15.43 4.85 -1.14
C LEU A 97 -15.59 5.08 0.37
N ARG A 98 -16.64 5.82 0.78
CA ARG A 98 -16.94 6.04 2.20
C ARG A 98 -17.15 4.72 2.95
N LYS A 99 -17.89 3.78 2.36
CA LYS A 99 -18.10 2.45 2.94
C LYS A 99 -16.79 1.70 3.14
N ALA A 100 -15.94 1.62 2.11
CA ALA A 100 -14.66 0.94 2.18
C ALA A 100 -13.72 1.55 3.23
N ILE A 101 -13.59 2.88 3.26
CA ILE A 101 -12.79 3.57 4.28
C ILE A 101 -13.33 3.27 5.67
N SER A 102 -14.65 3.34 5.87
CA SER A 102 -15.27 3.02 7.15
C SER A 102 -15.00 1.57 7.58
N GLN A 103 -15.10 0.61 6.66
CA GLN A 103 -14.84 -0.80 6.92
C GLN A 103 -13.39 -1.01 7.37
N VAL A 104 -12.43 -0.46 6.62
CA VAL A 104 -11.01 -0.63 6.90
C VAL A 104 -10.59 0.04 8.21
N LEU A 105 -11.19 1.20 8.56
CA LEU A 105 -10.89 1.89 9.81
C LEU A 105 -11.53 1.25 11.06
N THR A 106 -12.65 0.55 10.91
CA THR A 106 -13.46 0.08 12.06
C THR A 106 -13.39 -1.41 12.31
N GLN A 107 -13.02 -2.22 11.32
CA GLN A 107 -12.89 -3.67 11.49
C GLN A 107 -11.42 -4.02 11.80
N PRO A 108 -11.14 -4.59 12.99
CA PRO A 108 -9.76 -4.89 13.43
C PRO A 108 -9.00 -5.84 12.48
N SER A 109 -9.72 -6.72 11.79
CA SER A 109 -9.16 -7.74 10.90
C SER A 109 -8.27 -7.17 9.80
N TYR A 110 -8.53 -5.96 9.29
CA TYR A 110 -7.65 -5.33 8.28
C TYR A 110 -6.29 -4.98 8.87
N LYS A 111 -6.27 -4.42 10.08
CA LYS A 111 -5.03 -4.08 10.77
C LYS A 111 -4.26 -5.33 11.19
N GLU A 112 -4.95 -6.35 11.68
CA GLU A 112 -4.36 -7.65 12.04
C GLU A 112 -3.71 -8.33 10.82
N ASN A 113 -4.38 -8.33 9.67
CA ASN A 113 -3.81 -8.86 8.43
C ASN A 113 -2.62 -8.03 7.92
N ALA A 114 -2.68 -6.70 8.03
CA ALA A 114 -1.56 -5.84 7.67
C ALA A 114 -0.34 -6.10 8.58
N LEU A 115 -0.54 -6.30 9.89
CA LEU A 115 0.52 -6.70 10.84
C LEU A 115 1.10 -8.07 10.50
N ARG A 116 0.25 -9.05 10.19
CA ARG A 116 0.70 -10.39 9.78
C ARG A 116 1.59 -10.34 8.53
N LEU A 117 1.20 -9.53 7.55
CA LEU A 117 1.99 -9.34 6.33
C LEU A 117 3.28 -8.56 6.59
N GLN A 118 3.25 -7.56 7.47
CA GLN A 118 4.45 -6.84 7.90
C GLN A 118 5.50 -7.81 8.45
N GLU A 119 5.10 -8.71 9.35
CA GLU A 119 6.00 -9.71 9.93
C GLU A 119 6.53 -10.69 8.87
N ALA A 120 5.70 -11.11 7.92
CA ALA A 120 6.15 -11.93 6.79
C ALA A 120 7.19 -11.20 5.91
N ILE A 121 6.97 -9.90 5.64
CA ILE A 121 7.90 -9.07 4.86
C ILE A 121 9.23 -8.91 5.60
N LYS A 122 9.21 -8.58 6.90
CA LYS A 122 10.43 -8.46 7.71
C LYS A 122 11.25 -9.76 7.72
N ARG A 123 10.59 -10.92 7.73
CA ARG A 123 11.25 -12.24 7.67
C ARG A 123 11.76 -12.63 6.29
N SER A 124 11.41 -11.88 5.23
CA SER A 124 11.79 -12.24 3.86
C SER A 124 13.30 -12.11 3.59
N GLY A 125 14.03 -11.34 4.41
CA GLY A 125 15.48 -11.16 4.33
C GLY A 125 15.93 -9.96 3.49
N GLY A 126 15.01 -9.30 2.78
CA GLY A 126 15.25 -8.03 2.08
C GLY A 126 16.46 -8.05 1.13
N VAL A 127 17.15 -6.91 1.07
CA VAL A 127 18.29 -6.71 0.16
C VAL A 127 19.46 -7.61 0.50
N THR A 128 19.72 -7.90 1.77
CA THR A 128 20.80 -8.81 2.20
C THR A 128 20.61 -10.20 1.61
N ARG A 129 19.42 -10.80 1.78
CA ARG A 129 19.13 -12.12 1.20
C ARG A 129 19.19 -12.10 -0.33
N ALA A 130 18.76 -11.00 -0.95
CA ALA A 130 18.87 -10.86 -2.41
C ALA A 130 20.33 -10.87 -2.87
N ALA A 131 21.22 -10.15 -2.18
CA ALA A 131 22.66 -10.17 -2.45
C ALA A 131 23.25 -11.57 -2.26
N ASP A 132 22.94 -12.26 -1.14
CA ASP A 132 23.42 -13.62 -0.87
C ASP A 132 23.02 -14.61 -1.99
N ILE A 133 21.79 -14.49 -2.51
CA ILE A 133 21.30 -15.31 -3.62
C ILE A 133 22.11 -15.04 -4.89
N ILE A 134 22.37 -13.77 -5.20
CA ILE A 134 23.15 -13.37 -6.37
C ILE A 134 24.58 -13.90 -6.27
N GLU A 135 25.25 -13.67 -5.14
CA GLU A 135 26.63 -14.12 -4.92
C GLU A 135 26.76 -15.63 -5.03
N ARG A 136 25.85 -16.39 -4.39
CA ARG A 136 25.83 -17.86 -4.50
C ARG A 136 25.62 -18.35 -5.93
N ALA A 137 24.69 -17.74 -6.66
CA ALA A 137 24.40 -18.11 -8.04
C ALA A 137 25.64 -17.90 -8.95
N VAL A 138 26.32 -16.76 -8.77
CA VAL A 138 27.54 -16.41 -9.53
C VAL A 138 28.69 -17.36 -9.18
N LEU A 139 28.95 -17.59 -7.89
CA LEU A 139 30.09 -18.42 -7.45
C LEU A 139 29.93 -19.90 -7.82
N THR A 140 28.70 -20.42 -7.79
CA THR A 140 28.44 -21.85 -8.04
C THR A 140 28.08 -22.16 -9.49
N GLY A 141 27.72 -21.15 -10.28
CA GLY A 141 27.16 -21.32 -11.63
C GLY A 141 25.83 -22.10 -11.65
N LYS A 142 25.11 -22.17 -10.53
CA LYS A 142 23.89 -22.97 -10.34
C LYS A 142 22.76 -22.12 -9.76
N PRO A 143 21.49 -22.47 -10.04
CA PRO A 143 20.35 -21.79 -9.43
C PRO A 143 20.33 -22.00 -7.91
N VAL A 144 20.03 -20.94 -7.15
CA VAL A 144 19.78 -21.01 -5.71
C VAL A 144 18.31 -21.36 -5.49
N LEU A 145 18.06 -22.58 -5.03
CA LEU A 145 16.71 -23.06 -4.76
C LEU A 145 16.20 -22.51 -3.43
N ALA A 146 14.89 -22.25 -3.35
CA ALA A 146 14.25 -21.90 -2.09
C ALA A 146 14.39 -23.07 -1.12
N GLU A 147 15.08 -22.85 0.00
CA GLU A 147 15.06 -23.79 1.12
C GLU A 147 13.64 -23.75 1.69
N ASN A 148 13.03 -24.93 1.90
CA ASN A 148 11.66 -25.05 2.38
C ASN A 148 11.45 -24.14 3.59
N ILE A 149 10.71 -23.05 3.38
CA ILE A 149 10.36 -22.12 4.45
C ILE A 149 9.33 -22.87 5.31
N LYS A 150 9.79 -23.43 6.43
CA LYS A 150 8.92 -23.97 7.48
C LYS A 150 8.15 -22.84 8.17
#